data_AF-A0A3D4EDZ4-F1
#
_entry.id   AF-A0A3D4EDZ4-F1
#
_cell.length_a   1.000
_cell.length_b   1.000
_cell.length_c   1.000
_cell.angle_alpha   90.00
_cell.angle_beta   90.00
_cell.angle_gamma   90.00
#
_symmetry.space_group_name_H-M   'P 1'
#
loop_
_entity.id
_entity.type
_entity.pdbx_description
1 polymer ?
#
loop_
_entity_poly.entity_id
_entity_poly.type
_entity_poly.pdbx_seq_one_letter_code
_entity_poly.pdbx_strand_id
1 'polypeptide(L)' 'GFKTAAMALTDNSVSIDDPALCSEKKLAVIIGNEGRGLSEETIIQSDYTVRIPMSHGVDSLNAASAAAVAFWQLS' A
#
# COMPACT_ATOMS: atom_id res chain seq x y z
N GLY A 1 -1.99 -17.45 7.68
CA GLY A 1 -3.02 -16.59 7.09
C GLY A 1 -2.41 -15.78 5.97
N PHE A 2 -3.09 -14.73 5.50
CA PHE A 2 -2.48 -13.69 4.69
C PHE A 2 -1.86 -12.63 5.62
N LYS A 3 -0.75 -12.03 5.20
CA LYS A 3 -0.31 -10.73 5.69
C LYS A 3 -1.09 -9.64 4.98
N THR A 4 -1.29 -8.51 5.62
CA THR A 4 -2.10 -7.40 5.11
C THR A 4 -1.24 -6.19 4.81
N ALA A 5 -1.41 -5.61 3.62
CA ALA A 5 -0.71 -4.41 3.19
C ALA A 5 -1.73 -3.30 2.89
N ALA A 6 -1.83 -2.32 3.77
CA ALA A 6 -2.64 -1.13 3.57
C ALA A 6 -1.88 -0.12 2.70
N MET A 7 -2.42 0.21 1.53
CA MET A 7 -1.89 1.26 0.67
C MET A 7 -2.29 2.63 1.24
N ALA A 8 -1.37 3.31 1.92
CA ALA A 8 -1.60 4.61 2.53
C ALA A 8 -0.32 5.46 2.64
N LEU A 9 -0.49 6.78 2.59
CA LEU A 9 0.59 7.75 2.75
C LEU A 9 0.65 8.17 4.22
N THR A 10 1.55 7.54 4.97
CA THR A 10 1.82 7.88 6.37
C THR A 10 3.33 7.95 6.60
N ASP A 11 3.76 8.62 7.67
CA ASP A 11 5.18 8.73 8.02
C ASP A 11 5.83 7.36 8.31
N ASN A 12 5.02 6.38 8.71
CA ASN A 12 5.47 5.02 9.03
C ASN A 12 5.36 4.05 7.84
N SER A 13 5.03 4.56 6.65
CA SER A 13 4.86 3.71 5.46
C SER A 13 6.20 3.23 4.89
N VAL A 14 6.31 1.92 4.65
CA VAL A 14 7.42 1.32 3.91
C VAL A 14 7.22 1.49 2.41
N SER A 15 8.30 1.47 1.65
CA SER A 15 8.22 1.50 0.18
C SER A 15 7.62 0.19 -0.34
N ILE A 16 6.94 0.26 -1.48
CA ILE A 16 6.36 -0.90 -2.17
C ILE A 16 7.40 -1.95 -2.60
N ASP A 17 8.67 -1.56 -2.71
CA ASP A 17 9.81 -2.44 -3.00
C ASP A 17 10.59 -2.86 -1.74
N ASP A 18 10.02 -2.68 -0.55
CA ASP A 18 10.64 -3.12 0.70
C ASP A 18 10.89 -4.65 0.69
N PRO A 19 12.12 -5.12 0.95
CA PRO A 19 12.45 -6.54 0.88
C PRO A 19 11.62 -7.43 1.82
N ALA A 20 11.24 -6.93 3.00
CA ALA A 20 10.42 -7.69 3.94
C ALA A 20 9.00 -7.87 3.38
N LEU A 21 8.43 -6.81 2.81
CA LEU A 21 7.14 -6.86 2.12
C LEU A 21 7.17 -7.82 0.92
N CYS A 22 8.17 -7.70 0.05
CA CYS A 22 8.33 -8.55 -1.13
C CYS A 22 8.63 -10.02 -0.80
N SER A 23 9.07 -10.32 0.42
CA SER A 23 9.31 -11.70 0.87
C SER A 23 8.04 -12.45 1.31
N GLU A 24 6.90 -11.75 1.43
CA GLU A 24 5.66 -12.33 1.93
C GLU A 24 4.99 -13.27 0.93
N LYS A 25 4.81 -14.54 1.32
CA LYS A 25 4.27 -15.58 0.42
C LYS A 25 2.77 -15.45 0.15
N LYS A 26 2.04 -14.79 1.04
CA LYS A 26 0.57 -14.63 0.98
C LYS A 26 0.22 -13.25 1.48
N LEU A 27 0.11 -12.30 0.56
CA LEU A 27 -0.18 -10.91 0.86
C LEU A 27 -1.58 -10.54 0.36
N ALA A 28 -2.35 -9.87 1.22
CA ALA A 28 -3.62 -9.26 0.89
C ALA A 28 -3.43 -7.73 0.84
N VAL A 29 -3.57 -7.16 -0.36
CA VAL A 29 -3.43 -5.72 -0.57
C VAL A 29 -4.78 -5.04 -0.34
N ILE A 30 -4.80 -4.01 0.51
CA ILE A 30 -5.98 -3.24 0.86
C ILE A 30 -5.84 -1.85 0.26
N ILE A 31 -6.80 -1.47 -0.58
CA ILE A 31 -6.77 -0.21 -1.34
C ILE A 31 -7.98 0.63 -0.93
N GLY A 32 -7.70 1.88 -0.58
CA GLY A 32 -8.72 2.84 -0.16
C GLY A 32 -9.54 3.38 -1.34
N ASN A 33 -10.70 3.95 -1.02
CA ASN A 33 -11.52 4.64 -2.00
C ASN A 33 -10.93 6.02 -2.34
N GLU A 34 -11.10 6.49 -3.58
CA GLU A 34 -10.51 7.74 -4.10
C GLU A 34 -10.81 8.98 -3.25
N GLY A 35 -11.98 9.04 -2.61
CA GLY A 35 -12.39 10.22 -1.83
C GLY A 35 -11.92 10.25 -0.38
N ARG A 36 -11.76 9.09 0.27
CA ARG A 36 -11.49 9.00 1.73
C ARG A 36 -10.26 8.16 2.09
N GLY A 37 -9.67 7.46 1.13
CA GLY A 37 -8.62 6.49 1.38
C GLY A 37 -9.11 5.32 2.24
N LEU A 38 -8.22 4.83 3.11
CA LEU A 38 -8.51 3.80 4.10
C LEU A 38 -8.88 4.45 5.44
N SER A 39 -9.68 3.75 6.25
CA SER A 39 -9.87 4.18 7.64
C SER A 39 -8.56 4.05 8.41
N GLU A 40 -8.36 4.94 9.38
CA GLU A 40 -7.19 4.90 10.26
C GLU A 40 -7.08 3.57 11.01
N GLU A 41 -8.20 3.02 11.47
CA GLU A 41 -8.28 1.69 12.07
C GLU A 41 -7.76 0.59 11.12
N THR A 42 -8.11 0.63 9.83
CA THR A 42 -7.62 -0.35 8.84
C THR A 42 -6.11 -0.25 8.67
N ILE A 43 -5.57 0.96 8.64
CA ILE A 43 -4.12 1.20 8.50
C ILE A 43 -3.40 0.65 9.74
N ILE A 44 -3.88 0.97 10.95
CA ILE A 44 -3.27 0.53 12.22
C ILE A 44 -3.33 -0.99 12.38
N GLN A 45 -4.40 -1.65 11.93
CA GLN A 45 -4.57 -3.10 12.05
C GLN A 45 -3.83 -3.89 10.95
N SER A 46 -3.29 -3.21 9.93
CA SER A 46 -2.57 -3.89 8.85
C SER A 46 -1.15 -4.24 9.27
N ASP A 47 -0.65 -5.39 8.79
CA ASP A 47 0.73 -5.81 9.07
C ASP A 47 1.76 -4.85 8.46
N TYR A 48 1.42 -4.27 7.30
CA TYR A 48 2.23 -3.28 6.58
C TYR A 48 1.39 -2.07 6.21
N THR A 49 1.95 -0.89 6.39
CA THR A 49 1.50 0.33 5.69
C THR A 49 2.47 0.60 4.56
N VAL A 50 1.98 0.66 3.34
CA VAL A 50 2.81 0.67 2.12
C VAL A 50 2.51 1.91 1.30
N ARG A 51 3.57 2.55 0.80
CA ARG A 51 3.48 3.66 -0.16
C ARG A 51 4.20 3.33 -1.46
N ILE A 52 3.69 3.89 -2.55
CA ILE A 52 4.40 3.95 -3.83
C ILE A 52 5.19 5.26 -3.81
N PRO A 53 6.53 5.25 -3.98
CA PRO A 53 7.30 6.47 -4.08
C PRO A 53 6.82 7.34 -5.25
N MET A 54 6.39 8.57 -4.96
CA MET A 54 5.98 9.53 -5.98
C MET A 54 7.11 10.51 -6.30
N SER A 55 7.18 10.95 -7.56
CA SER A 55 8.05 12.06 -7.97
C SER A 55 7.43 13.41 -7.60
N HIS A 56 8.26 14.45 -7.51
CA HIS A 56 7.88 15.79 -7.04
C HIS A 56 6.58 16.32 -7.68
N GLY A 57 5.64 16.76 -6.83
CA GLY A 57 4.38 17.40 -7.22
C GLY A 57 3.17 16.46 -7.34
N VAL A 58 3.33 15.16 -7.05
CA VAL A 58 2.23 14.20 -6.99
C VAL A 58 2.19 13.57 -5.62
N ASP A 59 1.08 13.74 -4.91
CA ASP A 59 0.91 13.16 -3.58
C ASP A 59 0.44 11.70 -3.68
N SER A 60 -0.47 11.38 -4.62
CA SER A 60 -1.06 10.05 -4.75
C SER A 60 -1.47 9.68 -6.18
N LEU A 61 -1.71 8.39 -6.41
CA LEU A 61 -2.35 7.86 -7.60
C LEU A 61 -3.84 7.59 -7.34
N ASN A 62 -4.66 7.56 -8.40
CA ASN A 62 -6.01 7.00 -8.27
C ASN A 62 -5.96 5.53 -7.83
N ALA A 63 -7.04 5.03 -7.23
CA ALA A 63 -7.09 3.71 -6.62
C ALA A 63 -6.77 2.58 -7.61
N ALA A 64 -7.27 2.68 -8.85
CA ALA A 64 -7.04 1.66 -9.88
C ALA A 64 -5.57 1.64 -10.34
N SER A 65 -4.94 2.80 -10.53
CA SER A 65 -3.53 2.92 -10.88
C SER A 65 -2.63 2.45 -9.74
N ALA A 66 -2.96 2.78 -8.50
CA ALA A 66 -2.26 2.26 -7.32
C ALA A 66 -2.36 0.72 -7.25
N ALA A 67 -3.54 0.15 -7.52
CA ALA A 67 -3.75 -1.29 -7.58
C ALA A 67 -2.89 -1.96 -8.66
N ALA A 68 -2.86 -1.39 -9.86
CA ALA A 68 -2.08 -1.93 -10.97
C ALA A 68 -0.58 -1.99 -10.65
N VAL A 69 -0.02 -0.91 -10.09
CA VAL A 69 1.39 -0.86 -9.68
C VAL A 69 1.66 -1.82 -8.52
N ALA A 70 0.76 -1.87 -7.53
CA ALA A 70 0.86 -2.80 -6.40
C ALA A 70 0.93 -4.25 -6.85
N PHE A 71 0.00 -4.68 -7.70
CA PHE A 71 0.00 -6.05 -8.19
C PHE A 71 1.19 -6.35 -9.09
N TRP A 72 1.64 -5.41 -9.93
CA TRP A 72 2.85 -5.62 -10.73
C TRP A 72 4.11 -5.81 -9.88
N GLN A 73 4.31 -4.96 -8.86
CA GLN A 73 5.51 -4.98 -8.02
C GLN A 73 5.54 -6.16 -7.04
N LEU A 74 4.37 -6.60 -6.56
CA LEU A 74 4.21 -7.65 -5.55
C LEU A 74 3.91 -9.04 -6.16
N SER A 75 4.05 -9.18 -7.48
CA SER A 75 3.91 -10.44 -8.21
C SER A 75 5.16 -11.31 -8.16
#